data_AF-X6E717-F1
#
_entry.id   AF-X6E717-F1
#
_cell.length_a   1.000
_cell.length_b   1.000
_cell.length_c   1.000
_cell.angle_alpha   90.00
_cell.angle_beta   90.00
_cell.angle_gamma   90.00
#
_symmetry.space_group_name_H-M   'P 1'
#
loop_
_entity.id
_entity.type
_entity.pdbx_description
1 polymer ?
#
loop_
_entity_poly.entity_id
_entity_poly.type
_entity_poly.pdbx_seq_one_letter_code
_entity_poly.pdbx_strand_id
1 'polypeptide(L)'
;MRATIKSLNIPRQTPGTLAEIAQQLNPLLRGWIAYYGRYSRSALSTLADYVNRKLRAWIMRKFKRFQSHKTRASLFVRKLARENPGLFVHWKAFGTNTFA
;
A
#
# COMPACT_ATOMS: atom_id res chain seq x y z
N MET A 1 12.57 -3.96 6.50
CA MET A 1 11.47 -3.42 5.66
C MET A 1 10.08 -3.64 6.26
N ARG A 2 9.59 -4.90 6.39
CA ARG A 2 8.23 -5.16 6.92
C ARG A 2 8.01 -4.67 8.36
N ALA A 3 8.99 -4.83 9.24
CA ALA A 3 8.93 -4.34 10.62
C ALA A 3 8.73 -2.81 10.67
N THR A 4 9.43 -2.06 9.82
CA THR A 4 9.28 -0.60 9.67
C THR A 4 7.87 -0.21 9.22
N ILE A 5 7.29 -0.91 8.23
CA ILE A 5 5.88 -0.65 7.83
C ILE A 5 4.92 -1.01 8.96
N LYS A 6 5.21 -2.07 9.72
CA LYS A 6 4.37 -2.51 10.85
C LYS A 6 4.36 -1.47 11.96
N SER A 7 5.49 -0.84 12.29
CA SER A 7 5.59 0.16 13.37
C SER A 7 4.81 1.45 13.06
N LEU A 8 4.60 1.79 11.79
CA LEU A 8 3.75 2.93 11.40
C LEU A 8 2.27 2.73 11.78
N ASN A 9 1.85 1.50 12.08
CA ASN A 9 0.48 1.19 12.51
C ASN A 9 -0.61 1.74 11.56
N ILE A 10 -0.33 1.79 10.25
CA ILE A 10 -1.20 2.38 9.21
C ILE A 10 -2.70 2.07 9.40
N PRO A 11 -3.14 0.82 9.68
CA PRO A 11 -4.57 0.56 9.84
C PRO A 11 -5.26 1.33 10.99
N ARG A 12 -4.50 1.80 11.99
CA ARG A 12 -5.02 2.58 13.12
C ARG A 12 -5.07 4.09 12.86
N GLN A 13 -4.50 4.57 11.76
CA GLN A 13 -4.49 5.99 11.38
C GLN A 13 -5.80 6.41 10.67
N THR A 14 -6.97 6.03 11.21
CA THR A 14 -8.28 6.26 10.57
C THR A 14 -8.66 7.73 10.32
N PRO A 15 -8.34 8.72 11.18
CA PRO A 15 -8.69 10.11 10.88
C PRO A 15 -7.93 10.64 9.67
N GLY A 16 -6.69 10.20 9.46
CA GLY A 16 -5.81 10.72 8.41
C GLY A 16 -6.27 10.43 6.98
N THR A 17 -5.62 11.04 6.00
CA THR A 17 -5.96 10.87 4.57
C THR A 17 -5.08 9.81 3.88
N LEU A 18 -5.50 9.35 2.70
CA LEU A 18 -4.67 8.45 1.89
C LEU A 18 -3.37 9.14 1.44
N ALA A 19 -3.40 10.46 1.25
CA ALA A 19 -2.24 11.28 0.91
C ALA A 19 -1.23 11.35 2.07
N GLU A 20 -1.68 11.53 3.32
CA GLU A 20 -0.80 11.48 4.49
C GLU A 20 -0.12 10.11 4.66
N ILE A 21 -0.86 9.03 4.42
CA ILE A 21 -0.28 7.67 4.42
C ILE A 21 0.77 7.53 3.31
N ALA A 22 0.50 8.10 2.13
CA ALA A 22 1.45 8.11 1.03
C ALA A 22 2.71 8.91 1.37
N GLN A 23 2.60 10.06 2.02
CA GLN A 23 3.73 10.87 2.48
C GLN A 23 4.64 10.09 3.44
N GLN A 24 4.08 9.27 4.33
CA GLN A 24 4.86 8.42 5.24
C GLN A 24 5.53 7.24 4.52
N LEU A 25 4.84 6.59 3.59
CA LEU A 25 5.32 5.36 2.96
C LEU A 25 6.25 5.61 1.76
N ASN A 26 5.99 6.64 0.96
CA ASN A 26 6.68 6.88 -0.30
C ASN A 26 8.20 7.05 -0.16
N PRO A 27 8.74 7.82 0.81
CA PRO A 27 10.17 7.94 1.00
C PRO A 27 10.85 6.61 1.32
N LEU A 28 10.25 5.80 2.22
CA LEU A 28 10.77 4.49 2.60
C LEU A 28 10.78 3.52 1.40
N LEU A 29 9.66 3.46 0.69
CA LEU A 29 9.51 2.58 -0.47
C LEU A 29 10.44 3.01 -1.61
N ARG A 30 10.62 4.31 -1.84
CA ARG A 30 11.54 4.83 -2.85
C ARG A 30 12.97 4.38 -2.58
N GLY A 31 13.44 4.51 -1.33
CA GLY A 31 14.77 4.06 -0.94
C GLY A 31 14.96 2.55 -1.14
N TRP A 32 13.99 1.73 -0.71
CA TRP A 32 14.08 0.28 -0.88
C TRP A 32 13.98 -0.17 -2.34
N ILE A 33 13.15 0.48 -3.16
CA ILE A 33 13.06 0.19 -4.59
C ILE A 33 14.36 0.58 -5.29
N ALA A 34 14.94 1.75 -4.96
CA ALA A 34 16.21 2.17 -5.54
C ALA A 34 17.36 1.22 -5.20
N TYR A 35 17.45 0.77 -3.94
CA TYR A 35 18.52 -0.10 -3.49
C TYR A 35 18.33 -1.57 -3.92
N TYR A 36 17.14 -2.15 -3.66
CA TYR A 36 16.89 -3.59 -3.88
C TYR A 36 16.24 -3.89 -5.24
N GLY A 37 15.83 -2.88 -6.02
CA GLY A 37 15.06 -3.03 -7.26
C GLY A 37 15.72 -3.92 -8.31
N ARG A 38 17.04 -3.82 -8.43
CA ARG A 38 17.83 -4.59 -9.41
C ARG A 38 18.03 -6.05 -9.01
N TYR A 39 18.13 -6.33 -7.71
CA TYR A 39 18.60 -7.63 -7.22
C TYR A 39 17.48 -8.52 -6.67
N SER A 40 16.36 -7.94 -6.23
CA SER A 40 15.33 -8.70 -5.49
C SER A 40 13.91 -8.23 -5.82
N ARG A 41 13.56 -8.24 -7.10
CA ARG A 41 12.25 -7.79 -7.59
C ARG A 41 11.08 -8.58 -6.98
N SER A 42 11.21 -9.89 -6.82
CA SER A 42 10.19 -10.75 -6.20
C SER A 42 9.95 -10.40 -4.73
N ALA A 43 11.02 -10.18 -3.97
CA ALA A 43 10.94 -9.75 -2.57
C ALA A 43 10.27 -8.38 -2.43
N LEU A 44 10.58 -7.43 -3.33
CA LEU A 44 9.92 -6.13 -3.36
C LEU A 44 8.45 -6.21 -3.79
N SER A 45 8.10 -7.09 -4.73
CA SER A 45 6.69 -7.36 -5.06
C SER A 45 5.92 -7.85 -3.82
N THR A 46 6.52 -8.76 -3.07
CA THR A 46 5.93 -9.32 -1.84
C THR A 46 5.83 -8.26 -0.71
N LEU A 47 6.68 -7.24 -0.76
CA LEU A 47 6.62 -6.09 0.14
C LEU A 47 5.53 -5.10 -0.29
N ALA A 48 5.41 -4.83 -1.60
CA ALA A 48 4.34 -4.02 -2.17
C ALA A 48 2.95 -4.62 -1.85
N ASP A 49 2.80 -5.94 -1.97
CA ASP A 49 1.60 -6.65 -1.52
C ASP A 49 1.32 -6.42 -0.03
N TYR A 50 2.36 -6.47 0.80
CA TYR A 50 2.22 -6.22 2.24
C TYR A 50 1.71 -4.80 2.52
N VAL A 51 2.22 -3.80 1.81
CA VAL A 51 1.72 -2.41 1.89
C VAL A 51 0.25 -2.35 1.45
N ASN A 52 -0.11 -2.94 0.31
CA ASN A 52 -1.49 -2.96 -0.17
C ASN A 52 -2.45 -3.65 0.82
N ARG A 53 -1.99 -4.69 1.53
CA ARG A 53 -2.77 -5.32 2.61
C ARG A 53 -3.00 -4.38 3.80
N LYS A 54 -2.04 -3.52 4.14
CA LYS A 54 -2.20 -2.50 5.18
C LYS A 54 -3.14 -1.38 4.74
N LEU A 55 -3.02 -0.92 3.50
CA LEU A 55 -3.95 0.05 2.91
C LEU A 55 -5.38 -0.49 2.91
N ARG A 56 -5.59 -1.73 2.47
CA ARG A 56 -6.89 -2.40 2.55
C ARG A 56 -7.43 -2.44 3.97
N ALA A 57 -6.61 -2.85 4.93
CA ALA A 57 -7.02 -2.92 6.34
C ALA A 57 -7.36 -1.54 6.93
N TRP A 58 -6.72 -0.48 6.45
CA TRP A 58 -7.06 0.90 6.77
C TRP A 58 -8.38 1.33 6.13
N ILE A 59 -8.60 1.05 4.84
CA ILE A 59 -9.87 1.35 4.15
C ILE A 59 -11.06 0.66 4.83
N MET A 60 -10.92 -0.62 5.20
CA MET A 60 -11.95 -1.37 5.90
C MET A 60 -12.27 -0.81 7.30
N ARG A 61 -11.31 -0.12 7.94
CA ARG A 61 -11.50 0.54 9.23
C ARG A 61 -12.09 1.94 9.10
N LYS A 62 -11.63 2.72 8.11
CA LYS A 62 -12.07 4.10 7.87
C LYS A 62 -13.51 4.17 7.35
N PHE A 63 -13.89 3.26 6.45
CA PHE A 63 -15.17 3.32 5.75
C PHE A 63 -16.06 2.13 6.13
N LYS A 64 -17.19 2.41 6.78
CA LYS A 64 -18.17 1.40 7.23
C LYS A 64 -18.68 0.50 6.10
N ARG A 65 -18.88 1.04 4.88
CA ARG A 65 -19.28 0.26 3.69
C ARG A 65 -18.30 -0.85 3.28
N PHE A 66 -17.05 -0.79 3.77
CA PHE A 66 -16.02 -1.80 3.52
C PHE A 66 -15.69 -2.63 4.76
N GLN A 67 -16.35 -2.37 5.90
CA GLN A 67 -16.18 -3.15 7.13
C GLN A 67 -16.52 -4.61 6.82
N SER A 68 -15.57 -5.52 7.10
CA SER A 68 -15.65 -6.97 6.79
C SER A 68 -15.66 -7.36 5.29
N HIS A 69 -15.79 -6.43 4.35
CA HIS A 69 -15.80 -6.73 2.91
C HIS A 69 -14.40 -6.65 2.28
N LYS A 70 -13.53 -7.62 2.62
CA LYS A 70 -12.13 -7.69 2.13
C LYS A 70 -12.03 -7.57 0.61
N THR A 71 -12.85 -8.29 -0.14
CA THR A 71 -12.82 -8.27 -1.62
C THR A 71 -13.18 -6.90 -2.18
N ARG A 72 -14.28 -6.29 -1.70
CA ARG A 72 -14.68 -4.94 -2.12
C ARG A 72 -13.62 -3.90 -1.79
N ALA A 73 -13.01 -3.99 -0.61
CA ALA A 73 -11.91 -3.12 -0.22
C ALA A 73 -10.68 -3.31 -1.11
N SER A 74 -10.29 -4.55 -1.45
CA SER A 74 -9.20 -4.82 -2.40
C SER A 74 -9.48 -4.22 -3.78
N LEU A 75 -10.70 -4.40 -4.31
CA LEU A 75 -11.11 -3.83 -5.60
C LEU A 75 -11.07 -2.31 -5.56
N PHE A 76 -11.47 -1.69 -4.45
CA PHE A 76 -11.40 -0.26 -4.28
C PHE A 76 -9.96 0.27 -4.25
N VAL A 77 -9.03 -0.38 -3.51
CA VAL A 77 -7.60 -0.01 -3.58
C VAL A 77 -7.05 -0.18 -4.99
N ARG A 78 -7.40 -1.27 -5.68
CA ARG A 78 -6.97 -1.50 -7.06
C ARG A 78 -7.49 -0.41 -8.01
N LYS A 79 -8.74 0.02 -7.84
CA LYS A 79 -9.32 1.14 -8.59
C LYS A 79 -8.54 2.43 -8.34
N LEU A 80 -8.28 2.77 -7.08
CA LEU A 80 -7.48 3.94 -6.71
C LEU A 80 -6.08 3.91 -7.32
N ALA A 81 -5.44 2.73 -7.35
CA ALA A 81 -4.12 2.56 -7.94
C ALA A 81 -4.11 2.76 -9.46
N ARG A 82 -5.23 2.46 -10.15
CA ARG A 82 -5.39 2.72 -11.60
C ARG A 82 -5.66 4.18 -11.89
N GLU A 83 -6.50 4.82 -11.09
CA GLU A 83 -6.88 6.23 -11.26
C GLU A 83 -5.74 7.18 -10.85
N ASN A 84 -4.97 6.80 -9.84
CA ASN A 84 -3.90 7.63 -9.26
C ASN A 84 -2.59 6.83 -9.10
N PRO A 85 -1.97 6.36 -10.20
CA PRO A 85 -0.78 5.53 -10.13
C PRO A 85 0.43 6.22 -9.49
N GLY A 86 0.43 7.56 -9.47
CA GLY A 86 1.48 8.38 -8.84
C GLY A 86 1.34 8.56 -7.33
N LEU A 87 0.21 8.18 -6.72
CA LEU A 87 -0.03 8.40 -5.29
C LEU A 87 0.93 7.57 -4.43
N PHE A 88 1.17 6.31 -4.81
CA PHE A 88 2.17 5.48 -4.18
C PHE A 88 3.24 5.04 -5.17
N VAL A 89 4.50 5.16 -4.77
CA VAL A 89 5.64 4.80 -5.65
C VAL A 89 5.63 3.34 -6.09
N HIS A 90 5.15 2.43 -5.23
CA HIS A 90 5.09 0.99 -5.56
C HIS A 90 3.99 0.66 -6.56
N TRP A 91 2.92 1.46 -6.66
CA TRP A 91 1.89 1.26 -7.69
C TRP A 91 2.45 1.49 -9.09
N LYS A 92 3.29 2.52 -9.27
CA LYS A 92 3.99 2.73 -10.54
C LYS A 92 5.05 1.66 -10.81
N ALA A 93 5.78 1.21 -9.79
CA ALA A 93 6.89 0.28 -9.96
C ALA A 93 6.48 -1.18 -10.22
N PHE A 94 5.37 -1.64 -9.62
CA PHE A 94 4.93 -3.04 -9.69
C PHE A 94 3.54 -3.22 -10.31
N GLY A 95 2.83 -2.12 -10.60
CA GLY A 95 1.49 -2.15 -11.18
C GLY A 95 0.42 -2.70 -10.23
N THR A 96 -0.76 -3.02 -10.78
CA THR A 96 -1.85 -3.64 -10.04
C THR A 96 -1.74 -5.17 -9.91
N ASN A 97 -0.60 -5.75 -10.27
CA ASN A 97 -0.37 -7.18 -10.14
C ASN A 97 -0.06 -7.58 -8.69
N THR A 98 0.29 -6.60 -7.85
CA THR A 98 0.55 -6.75 -6.41
C THR A 98 -0.72 -6.77 -5.54
N PHE A 99 -1.82 -7.31 -6.07
CA PHE A 99 -3.10 -7.43 -5.36
C PHE A 99 -3.55 -8.89 -5.22
N ALA A 100 -2.59 -9.83 -5.30
CA ALA A 100 -2.79 -11.25 -5.04
C ALA A 100 -3.18 -11.52 -3.57
#